data_AF-A0A9J6ZV14-F1
#
_entry.id   AF-A0A9J6ZV14-F1
#
_cell.length_a   1.000
_cell.length_b   1.000
_cell.length_c   1.000
_cell.angle_alpha   90.00
_cell.angle_beta   90.00
_cell.angle_gamma   90.00
#
_symmetry.space_group_name_H-M   'P 1'
#
loop_
_entity.id
_entity.type
_entity.pdbx_description
1 polymer ?
#
loop_
_entity_poly.entity_id
_entity_poly.type
_entity_poly.pdbx_seq_one_letter_code
_entity_poly.pdbx_strand_id
1 'polypeptide(L)'
;MSDAKFNSVAIFDAISEGELNTARHLREDLMDIAEYIAHGLDVRYFRVDSADDMESCISVLLGEATEHGLIPWGHIEGHGSTDESGFRTVDTHILAGLALKDLSRH
;
A
#
# COMPACT_ATOMS: atom_id res chain seq x y z
N MET A 1 22.86 -8.52 12.97
CA MET A 1 21.64 -7.80 12.59
C MET A 1 20.74 -8.85 11.94
N SER A 2 19.50 -9.02 12.39
CA SER A 2 18.58 -9.90 11.68
C SER A 2 18.34 -9.30 10.29
N ASP A 3 18.54 -10.07 9.23
CA ASP A 3 18.20 -9.62 7.89
C ASP A 3 16.72 -9.23 7.88
N ALA A 4 16.44 -7.94 7.66
CA ALA A 4 15.08 -7.45 7.60
C ALA A 4 14.38 -8.10 6.40
N LYS A 5 13.18 -8.66 6.61
CA LYS A 5 12.43 -9.35 5.56
C LYS A 5 11.79 -8.41 4.53
N PHE A 6 11.83 -7.11 4.81
CA PHE A 6 11.37 -6.03 3.97
C PHE A 6 12.24 -4.81 4.25
N ASN A 7 12.33 -3.89 3.28
CA ASN A 7 13.06 -2.62 3.43
C ASN A 7 12.18 -1.41 3.12
N SER A 8 10.89 -1.63 2.85
CA SER A 8 9.92 -0.55 2.69
C SER A 8 8.52 -0.94 3.14
N VAL A 9 7.72 0.07 3.45
CA VAL A 9 6.27 -0.05 3.66
C VAL A 9 5.56 0.76 2.58
N ALA A 10 4.65 0.12 1.86
CA ALA A 10 3.78 0.76 0.89
C ALA A 10 2.36 0.85 1.43
N ILE A 11 1.88 2.06 1.65
CA ILE A 11 0.54 2.36 2.16
C ILE A 11 -0.35 2.74 0.98
N PHE A 12 -1.44 2.01 0.79
CA PHE A 12 -2.48 2.30 -0.19
C PHE A 12 -3.73 2.79 0.55
N ASP A 13 -4.06 4.06 0.36
CA ASP A 13 -5.15 4.74 1.05
C ASP A 13 -6.31 4.97 0.09
N ALA A 14 -7.40 4.23 0.29
CA ALA A 14 -8.69 4.41 -0.39
C ALA A 14 -9.82 4.84 0.57
N ILE A 15 -9.50 5.44 1.72
CA ILE A 15 -10.51 6.00 2.64
C ILE A 15 -11.18 7.21 1.97
N SER A 16 -12.49 7.40 2.12
CA SER A 16 -13.17 8.50 1.42
C SER A 16 -12.82 9.87 2.04
N GLU A 17 -12.88 10.94 1.25
CA GLU A 17 -12.70 12.28 1.80
C GLU A 17 -13.72 12.59 2.90
N GLY A 18 -13.25 13.22 3.98
CA GLY A 18 -14.07 13.57 5.14
C GLY A 18 -14.20 12.44 6.18
N GLU A 19 -13.68 11.25 5.90
CA GLU A 19 -13.54 10.18 6.91
C GLU A 19 -12.21 10.31 7.67
N LEU A 20 -12.12 9.63 8.82
CA LEU A 20 -10.88 9.55 9.57
C LEU A 20 -9.84 8.78 8.74
N ASN A 21 -8.78 9.47 8.33
CA ASN A 21 -7.72 8.90 7.52
C ASN A 21 -6.58 8.37 8.39
N THR A 22 -6.69 7.11 8.80
CA THR A 22 -5.69 6.44 9.65
C THR A 22 -4.43 6.05 8.88
N ALA A 23 -4.50 5.83 7.56
CA ALA A 23 -3.37 5.55 6.68
C ALA A 23 -2.38 6.72 6.64
N ARG A 24 -2.89 7.95 6.63
CA ARG A 24 -2.06 9.15 6.72
C ARG A 24 -1.34 9.25 8.05
N HIS A 25 -2.02 8.98 9.17
CA HIS A 25 -1.37 8.96 10.48
C HIS A 25 -0.32 7.85 10.56
N LEU A 26 -0.61 6.66 10.04
CA LEU A 26 0.35 5.56 9.95
C LEU A 26 1.59 5.94 9.14
N ARG A 27 1.41 6.66 8.03
CA ARG A 27 2.53 7.19 7.24
C ARG A 27 3.41 8.12 8.08
N GLU A 28 2.80 9.06 8.80
CA GLU A 28 3.52 10.01 9.65
C GLU A 28 4.32 9.26 10.75
N ASP A 29 3.68 8.32 11.44
CA ASP A 29 4.36 7.48 12.45
C ASP A 29 5.52 6.66 11.87
N LEU A 30 5.34 6.10 10.67
CA LEU A 30 6.39 5.32 10.00
C LEU A 30 7.55 6.17 9.49
N MET A 31 7.28 7.41 9.08
CA MET A 31 8.34 8.36 8.72
C MET A 31 9.21 8.69 9.94
N ASP A 32 8.60 8.91 11.11
CA ASP A 32 9.34 9.10 12.36
C ASP A 32 10.19 7.86 12.70
N ILE A 33 9.61 6.66 12.58
CA ILE A 33 10.37 5.41 12.81
C ILE A 33 11.53 5.26 11.82
N ALA A 34 11.33 5.58 10.54
CA ALA A 34 12.36 5.50 9.51
C ALA A 34 13.52 6.47 9.78
N GLU A 35 13.21 7.65 10.31
CA GLU A 35 14.22 8.66 10.65
C GLU A 35 15.01 8.30 11.92
N TYR A 36 14.34 7.85 12.99
CA TYR A 36 14.97 7.74 14.31
C TYR A 36 15.39 6.32 14.73
N ILE A 37 14.79 5.28 14.14
CA ILE A 37 14.94 3.89 14.61
C ILE A 37 15.45 2.97 13.51
N ALA A 38 14.88 3.07 12.31
CA ALA A 38 15.09 2.15 11.20
C ALA A 38 15.64 2.87 9.97
N HIS A 39 16.84 3.43 10.09
CA HIS A 39 17.51 4.09 8.96
C HIS A 39 17.56 3.19 7.72
N GLY A 40 17.05 3.73 6.61
CA GLY A 40 16.95 3.02 5.33
C GLY A 40 15.62 2.30 5.09
N LEU A 41 14.66 2.38 6.03
CA LEU A 41 13.27 2.02 5.75
C LEU A 41 12.65 3.08 4.83
N ASP A 42 12.19 2.67 3.65
CA ASP A 42 11.45 3.55 2.74
C ASP A 42 9.95 3.48 3.03
N VAL A 43 9.26 4.62 3.05
CA VAL A 43 7.83 4.70 3.30
C VAL A 43 7.17 5.31 2.07
N ARG A 44 6.44 4.48 1.33
CA ARG A 44 5.64 4.88 0.16
C ARG A 44 4.19 5.07 0.58
N TYR A 45 3.56 6.12 0.09
CA TYR A 45 2.15 6.38 0.32
C TYR A 45 1.47 6.71 -1.01
N PHE A 46 0.39 5.99 -1.28
CA PHE A 46 -0.37 6.05 -2.50
C PHE A 46 -1.81 6.36 -2.16
N ARG A 47 -2.35 7.43 -2.74
CA ARG A 47 -3.78 7.66 -2.78
C ARG A 47 -4.39 6.77 -3.85
N VAL A 48 -5.44 6.03 -3.51
CA VAL A 48 -6.11 5.10 -4.43
C VAL A 48 -7.59 5.46 -4.51
N ASP A 49 -7.96 6.25 -5.50
CA ASP A 49 -9.35 6.64 -5.72
C ASP A 49 -10.09 5.64 -6.62
N SER A 50 -9.36 4.92 -7.47
CA SER A 50 -9.88 3.97 -8.45
C SER A 50 -9.08 2.66 -8.51
N ALA A 51 -9.61 1.67 -9.23
CA ALA A 51 -8.88 0.42 -9.51
C ALA A 51 -7.61 0.67 -10.35
N ASP A 52 -7.68 1.58 -11.32
CA ASP A 52 -6.55 1.95 -12.18
C ASP A 52 -5.40 2.58 -11.38
N ASP A 53 -5.73 3.36 -10.34
CA ASP A 53 -4.72 3.91 -9.42
C ASP A 53 -4.00 2.79 -8.69
N MET A 54 -4.74 1.77 -8.20
CA MET A 54 -4.15 0.63 -7.52
C MET A 54 -3.20 -0.14 -8.45
N GLU A 55 -3.63 -0.44 -9.67
CA GLU A 55 -2.80 -1.15 -10.66
C GLU A 55 -1.53 -0.36 -11.00
N SER A 56 -1.68 0.95 -11.18
CA SER A 56 -0.55 1.85 -11.45
C SER A 56 0.44 1.87 -10.29
N CYS A 57 -0.04 1.96 -9.05
CA CYS A 57 0.80 1.98 -7.86
C CYS A 57 1.54 0.65 -7.65
N ILE A 58 0.87 -0.49 -7.87
CA ILE A 58 1.51 -1.80 -7.81
C ILE A 58 2.58 -1.93 -8.90
N SER A 59 2.28 -1.48 -10.13
CA SER A 59 3.25 -1.51 -11.24
C SER A 59 4.51 -0.71 -10.93
N VAL A 60 4.38 0.47 -10.30
CA VAL A 60 5.52 1.26 -9.82
C VAL A 60 6.34 0.47 -8.80
N LEU A 61 5.69 -0.12 -7.79
CA LEU A 61 6.38 -0.88 -6.75
C LEU A 61 7.10 -2.13 -7.28
N LEU A 62 6.52 -2.82 -8.27
CA LEU A 62 7.18 -3.97 -8.92
C LEU A 62 8.41 -3.54 -9.71
N GLY A 63 8.34 -2.40 -10.40
CA GLY A 63 9.49 -1.78 -11.06
C GLY A 63 10.60 -1.48 -10.05
N GLU A 64 10.27 -0.81 -8.95
CA GLU A 64 11.23 -0.49 -7.88
C GLU A 64 11.80 -1.76 -7.21
N ALA A 65 10.99 -2.80 -7.02
CA ALA A 65 11.44 -4.07 -6.47
C ALA A 65 12.46 -4.75 -7.39
N THR A 66 12.19 -4.74 -8.70
CA THR A 66 13.03 -5.38 -9.71
C THR A 66 14.33 -4.61 -9.96
N GLU A 67 14.24 -3.28 -10.06
CA GLU A 67 15.36 -2.44 -10.49
C GLU A 67 16.23 -1.95 -9.33
N HIS A 68 15.63 -1.73 -8.15
CA HIS A 68 16.27 -1.08 -7.02
C HIS A 68 16.35 -1.96 -5.75
N GLY A 69 15.89 -3.22 -5.83
CA GLY A 69 15.94 -4.15 -4.71
C GLY A 69 14.97 -3.79 -3.58
N LEU A 70 13.89 -3.07 -3.89
CA LEU A 70 12.82 -2.80 -2.94
C LEU A 70 12.11 -4.11 -2.57
N ILE A 71 11.88 -4.32 -1.27
CA ILE A 71 11.12 -5.43 -0.74
C ILE A 71 9.97 -4.80 0.08
N PRO A 72 8.84 -4.47 -0.56
CA PRO A 72 7.76 -3.74 0.08
C PRO A 72 6.85 -4.64 0.93
N TRP A 73 6.52 -4.15 2.12
CA TRP A 73 5.35 -4.60 2.87
C TRP A 73 4.15 -3.74 2.48
N GLY A 74 3.15 -4.35 1.85
CA GLY A 74 1.91 -3.65 1.49
C GLY A 74 0.93 -3.52 2.66
N HIS A 75 0.43 -2.31 2.89
CA HIS A 75 -0.67 -2.00 3.80
C HIS A 75 -1.78 -1.30 3.01
N ILE A 76 -2.99 -1.85 3.01
CA ILE A 76 -4.14 -1.29 2.30
C ILE A 76 -5.18 -0.88 3.33
N GLU A 77 -5.69 0.34 3.21
CA GLU A 77 -6.75 0.85 4.05
C GLU A 77 -7.89 1.46 3.22
N GLY A 78 -9.12 1.13 3.60
CA GLY A 78 -10.34 1.52 2.89
C GLY A 78 -11.51 0.62 3.28
N HIS A 79 -12.57 0.67 2.49
CA HIS A 79 -13.82 -0.03 2.81
C HIS A 79 -13.85 -1.45 2.24
N GLY A 80 -14.44 -2.38 2.98
CA GLY A 80 -14.79 -3.69 2.46
C GLY A 80 -16.07 -3.65 1.62
N SER A 81 -16.22 -4.60 0.70
CA SER A 81 -17.52 -4.86 0.09
C SER A 81 -18.46 -5.52 1.10
N THR A 82 -19.76 -5.26 0.96
CA THR A 82 -20.79 -5.78 1.89
C THR A 82 -21.03 -7.27 1.71
N ASP A 83 -20.67 -7.80 0.55
CA ASP A 83 -20.73 -9.22 0.19
C ASP A 83 -19.40 -9.94 0.38
N GLU A 84 -18.41 -9.29 1.03
CA GLU A 84 -17.07 -9.82 1.31
C GLU A 84 -16.26 -10.21 0.05
N SER A 85 -16.73 -9.85 -1.14
CA SER A 85 -16.05 -10.11 -2.42
C SER A 85 -14.71 -9.37 -2.58
N GLY A 86 -14.48 -8.29 -1.83
CA GLY A 86 -13.19 -7.63 -1.83
C GLY A 86 -13.16 -6.25 -1.19
N PHE A 87 -12.20 -5.46 -1.66
CA PHE A 87 -11.95 -4.10 -1.21
C PHE A 87 -12.63 -3.11 -2.15
N ARG A 88 -13.25 -2.06 -1.60
CA ARG A 88 -13.82 -0.97 -2.39
C ARG A 88 -12.83 0.17 -2.50
N THR A 89 -12.61 0.61 -3.73
CA THR A 89 -12.01 1.91 -4.03
C THR A 89 -13.03 3.03 -3.81
N VAL A 90 -12.56 4.27 -3.78
CA VAL A 90 -13.39 5.46 -3.50
C VAL A 90 -14.48 5.63 -4.56
N ASP A 91 -14.19 5.27 -5.81
CA ASP A 91 -15.13 5.25 -6.92
C ASP A 91 -16.10 4.04 -6.91
N THR A 92 -16.09 3.23 -5.85
CA THR A 92 -16.93 2.05 -5.58
C THR A 92 -16.63 0.78 -6.37
N HIS A 93 -15.56 0.74 -7.17
CA HIS A 93 -15.11 -0.52 -7.76
C HIS A 93 -14.63 -1.50 -6.70
N ILE A 94 -14.82 -2.80 -6.97
CA ILE A 94 -14.40 -3.88 -6.07
C ILE A 94 -13.12 -4.51 -6.61
N LEU A 95 -12.05 -4.42 -5.83
CA LEU A 95 -10.81 -5.16 -6.04
C LEU A 95 -10.89 -6.49 -5.27
N ALA A 96 -11.00 -7.59 -6.02
CA ALA A 96 -11.00 -8.92 -5.43
C ALA A 96 -9.61 -9.29 -4.89
N GLY A 97 -9.55 -9.92 -3.71
CA GLY A 97 -8.28 -10.30 -3.06
C GLY A 97 -7.40 -11.29 -3.84
N LEU A 98 -7.97 -12.00 -4.83
CA LEU A 98 -7.21 -12.82 -5.79
C LEU A 98 -6.46 -11.97 -6.83
N ALA A 99 -7.06 -10.89 -7.33
CA ALA A 99 -6.43 -10.03 -8.33
C ALA A 99 -5.17 -9.33 -7.79
N LEU A 100 -5.17 -8.92 -6.51
CA LEU A 100 -4.00 -8.35 -5.84
C LEU A 100 -2.83 -9.33 -5.72
N LYS A 101 -3.11 -10.63 -5.53
CA LYS A 101 -2.07 -11.68 -5.48
C LYS A 101 -1.52 -12.02 -6.85
N ASP A 102 -2.33 -11.91 -7.89
CA ASP A 102 -1.89 -12.15 -9.27
C ASP A 102 -1.07 -10.96 -9.79
N LEU A 103 -1.42 -9.74 -9.40
CA LEU A 103 -0.61 -8.55 -9.65
C LEU A 103 0.79 -8.62 -9.03
N SER A 104 0.96 -9.31 -7.89
CA SER A 104 2.26 -9.46 -7.22
C SER A 104 3.10 -10.66 -7.69
N ARG A 105 2.69 -11.37 -8.76
CA ARG A 105 3.34 -12.61 -9.24
C ARG A 105 4.12 -12.44 -10.54
N HIS A 106 4.23 -11.23 -11.06
CA HIS A 106 5.06 -10.87 -12.21
C HIS A 106 6.30 -10.09 -11.75
#